data_AF-A0A7V8ZNR5-F1
#
_entry.id   AF-A0A7V8ZNR5-F1
#
_cell.length_a   1.000
_cell.length_b   1.000
_cell.length_c   1.000
_cell.angle_alpha   90.00
_cell.angle_beta   90.00
_cell.angle_gamma   90.00
#
_symmetry.space_group_name_H-M   'P 1'
#
loop_
_entity.id
_entity.type
_entity.pdbx_description
1 polymer ?
#
loop_
_entity_poly.entity_id
_entity_poly.type
_entity_poly.pdbx_seq_one_letter_code
_entity_poly.pdbx_strand_id
1 'polypeptide(L)' 'MLLMIDNYDSFTFNLVQYLGELGQEVRVVRNDEVTLDEVGAM' A
#
# COMPACT_ATOMS: atom_id res chain seq x y z
N MET A 1 -6.63 -3.19 7.79
CA MET A 1 -6.24 -2.52 6.53
C MET A 1 -4.74 -2.30 6.54
N LEU A 2 -4.04 -2.76 5.51
CA LEU A 2 -2.60 -2.56 5.31
C LEU A 2 -2.38 -1.36 4.39
N LEU A 3 -1.41 -0.51 4.71
CA LEU A 3 -0.94 0.56 3.82
C LEU A 3 0.32 0.10 3.08
N MET A 4 0.27 0.08 1.76
CA MET A 4 1.39 -0.23 0.87
C MET A 4 1.90 1.05 0.23
N ILE A 5 3.16 1.41 0.51
CA ILE A 5 3.82 2.57 -0.11
C ILE A 5 4.58 2.08 -1.35
N ASP A 6 4.10 2.48 -2.52
CA ASP A 6 4.67 2.10 -3.81
C ASP A 6 5.71 3.13 -4.28
N ASN A 7 6.96 2.71 -4.42
CA ASN A 7 8.05 3.53 -4.97
C ASN A 7 8.23 3.32 -6.49
N TYR A 8 7.11 3.25 -7.22
CA TYR A 8 7.10 2.96 -8.66
C TYR A 8 7.78 1.63 -9.00
N ASP A 9 7.61 0.64 -8.14
CA ASP A 9 8.21 -0.68 -8.31
C ASP A 9 7.30 -1.59 -9.13
N SER A 10 7.89 -2.35 -10.05
CA SER A 10 7.14 -3.25 -10.94
C SER A 10 6.55 -4.47 -10.22
N PHE A 11 6.94 -4.74 -8.97
CA PHE A 11 6.50 -5.90 -8.20
C PHE A 11 5.54 -5.56 -7.07
N THR A 12 5.21 -4.28 -6.82
CA THR A 12 4.26 -3.87 -5.76
C THR A 12 2.96 -4.67 -5.81
N PHE A 13 2.40 -4.86 -7.01
CA PHE A 13 1.12 -5.56 -7.17
C PHE A 13 1.19 -7.08 -6.94
N ASN A 14 2.38 -7.70 -7.01
CA ASN A 14 2.54 -9.10 -6.61
C ASN A 14 2.26 -9.27 -5.12
N LEU A 15 2.73 -8.34 -4.28
CA LEU A 15 2.48 -8.34 -2.84
C LEU A 15 1.02 -8.02 -2.54
N VAL A 16 0.44 -7.03 -3.23
CA VAL A 16 -0.97 -6.67 -3.07
C VAL A 16 -1.88 -7.85 -3.38
N GLN A 17 -1.61 -8.59 -4.48
CA GLN A 17 -2.37 -9.78 -4.82
C GLN A 17 -2.24 -10.85 -3.73
N TYR A 18 -1.02 -11.19 -3.32
CA TYR A 18 -0.79 -12.21 -2.30
C TYR A 18 -1.50 -11.87 -0.97
N LEU A 19 -1.43 -10.62 -0.54
CA LEU A 19 -2.15 -10.14 0.66
C LEU A 19 -3.67 -10.21 0.48
N GLY A 20 -4.19 -9.91 -0.72
CA GLY A 20 -5.59 -10.07 -1.06
C GLY A 20 -6.05 -11.53 -1.01
N GLU A 21 -5.24 -12.47 -1.49
CA GLU A 21 -5.50 -13.92 -1.39
C GLU A 21 -5.55 -14.39 0.08
N LEU A 22 -4.80 -13.74 0.97
CA LEU A 22 -4.86 -13.94 2.42
C LEU A 22 -6.02 -13.19 3.11
N GLY A 23 -6.92 -12.58 2.34
CA GLY A 23 -8.08 -11.83 2.85
C GLY A 23 -7.74 -10.50 3.49
N GLN A 24 -6.56 -9.93 3.23
CA GLN A 24 -6.19 -8.61 3.74
C GLN A 24 -6.68 -7.51 2.80
N GLU A 25 -7.24 -6.46 3.38
CA GLU A 25 -7.50 -5.21 2.68
C GLU A 25 -6.21 -4.38 2.59
N VAL A 26 -5.80 -4.03 1.38
CA VAL A 26 -4.58 -3.26 1.11
C VAL A 26 -4.93 -1.95 0.41
N ARG A 27 -4.51 -0.83 1.00
CA ARG A 27 -4.53 0.50 0.38
C ARG A 27 -3.14 0.80 -0.18
N VAL A 28 -3.03 1.04 -1.47
CA VAL A 28 -1.76 1.40 -2.15
C VAL A 28 -1.72 2.90 -2.39
N VAL A 29 -0.60 3.54 -2.07
CA VAL A 29 -0.32 4.96 -2.35
C VAL A 29 1.09 5.11 -2.89
N ARG A 30 1.36 6.09 -3.76
CA ARG A 30 2.74 6.40 -4.15
C ARG A 30 3.49 7.08 -3.00
N ASN A 31 4.80 6.91 -2.98
CA ASN A 31 5.64 7.51 -1.93
C ASN A 31 5.63 9.04 -1.90
N ASP A 32 5.24 9.67 -3.01
CA ASP A 32 5.16 11.12 -3.20
C ASP A 32 3.73 11.67 -3.18
N GLU A 33 2.74 10.79 -2.97
CA GLU A 33 1.31 11.13 -2.91
C GLU A 33 0.72 11.13 -1.49
N VAL A 34 1.54 10.90 -0.45
CA VAL A 34 1.07 10.83 0.94
C VAL A 34 2.07 11.47 1.92
N THR A 35 1.56 12.12 2.95
CA THR A 35 2.32 12.70 4.06
C THR A 35 2.26 11.82 5.31
N LEU A 36 3.22 11.98 6.22
CA LEU A 36 3.24 11.24 7.49
C LEU A 36 2.02 11.56 8.37
N ASP A 37 1.54 12.80 8.33
CA ASP A 37 0.35 13.21 9.09
C ASP A 37 -0.91 12.51 8.55
N GLU A 38 -1.06 12.41 7.22
CA GLU A 38 -2.14 11.64 6.61
C GLU A 38 -2.06 10.16 6.98
N VAL A 39 -0.87 9.56 7.00
CA VAL A 39 -0.68 8.16 7.44
C VAL A 39 -1.05 7.98 8.91
N GLY A 40 -0.67 8.91 9.78
CA GLY A 40 -0.99 8.86 11.21
C GLY A 40 -2.48 9.04 11.53
N ALA A 41 -3.26 9.58 10.57
CA ALA A 41 -4.69 9.79 10.70
C ALA A 41 -5.55 8.67 10.06
N MET A 42 -4.95 7.69 9.39
CA MET A 42 -5.62 6.51 8.81
C MET A 42 -5.85 5.41 9.84
#